data_AF-A0A9X5AQ03-F1
#
_entry.id   AF-A0A9X5AQ03-F1
#
_cell.length_a   1.000
_cell.length_b   1.000
_cell.length_c   1.000
_cell.angle_alpha   90.00
_cell.angle_beta   90.00
_cell.angle_gamma   90.00
#
_symmetry.space_group_name_H-M   'P 1'
#
loop_
_entity.id
_entity.type
_entity.pdbx_description
1 polymer ?
#
loop_
_entity_poly.entity_id
_entity_poly.type
_entity_poly.pdbx_seq_one_letter_code
_entity_poly.pdbx_strand_id
1 'polypeptide(L)'
;MDFENLHQILRSLYDEMMPLCEDMAGVAKGIAGLGALFYVAYRVWQSLARAEPIDVFPMLRPFAIGLCIMFFPTVVLGTLSGVLSPIVQGTAQMLEAETLDMNEYREQKDKLEYEAMKRNPETAYLVSNEEFDKQLEELGWSPEDLVTMTGMYIERSMYQMKKGVRDFFRELLELLFQAAALVIDTLRTFFLVVLSILGPIAFAISVWDGFQSTLTQWICRYVQVYLWLPVSDMFST
;
A
#
# COMPACT_ATOMS: atom_id res chain seq x y z
N MET A 1 -10.92 8.53 13.59
CA MET A 1 -11.85 7.99 12.57
C MET A 1 -11.66 6.50 12.54
N ASP A 2 -12.73 5.72 12.64
CA ASP A 2 -12.71 4.29 12.95
C ASP A 2 -12.06 3.43 11.84
N PHE A 3 -10.86 2.93 12.11
CA PHE A 3 -10.10 2.04 11.22
C PHE A 3 -10.77 0.68 10.98
N GLU A 4 -11.58 0.20 11.93
CA GLU A 4 -12.40 -1.02 11.75
C GLU A 4 -13.45 -0.85 10.65
N ASN A 5 -13.99 0.37 10.49
CA ASN A 5 -15.04 0.67 9.53
C ASN A 5 -14.48 0.62 8.09
N LEU A 6 -13.25 1.08 7.88
CA LEU A 6 -12.62 1.06 6.55
C LEU A 6 -12.19 -0.36 6.12
N HIS A 7 -11.64 -1.15 7.05
CA HIS A 7 -11.30 -2.55 6.78
C HIS A 7 -12.56 -3.42 6.56
N GLN A 8 -13.67 -3.07 7.22
CA GLN A 8 -14.99 -3.65 6.94
C GLN A 8 -15.54 -3.23 5.57
N ILE A 9 -15.37 -1.97 5.14
CA ILE A 9 -15.77 -1.51 3.80
C ILE A 9 -14.94 -2.20 2.70
N LEU A 10 -13.65 -2.44 2.93
CA LEU A 10 -12.80 -3.17 1.98
C LEU A 10 -13.21 -4.65 1.86
N ARG A 11 -13.55 -5.29 2.99
CA ARG A 11 -14.11 -6.65 3.01
C ARG A 11 -15.50 -6.71 2.38
N SER A 12 -16.36 -5.72 2.65
CA SER A 12 -17.70 -5.66 2.04
C SER A 12 -17.60 -5.47 0.53
N LEU A 13 -16.63 -4.70 0.03
CA LEU A 13 -16.37 -4.58 -1.40
C LEU A 13 -15.88 -5.91 -2.01
N TYR A 14 -15.01 -6.67 -1.32
CA TYR A 14 -14.58 -7.99 -1.81
C TYR A 14 -15.75 -8.99 -1.88
N ASP A 15 -16.63 -8.97 -0.88
CA ASP A 15 -17.84 -9.80 -0.84
C ASP A 15 -18.89 -9.35 -1.88
N GLU A 16 -19.01 -8.04 -2.14
CA GLU A 16 -19.86 -7.47 -3.21
C GLU A 16 -19.29 -7.72 -4.61
N MET A 17 -17.99 -8.05 -4.75
CA MET A 17 -17.33 -8.27 -6.04
C MET A 17 -17.36 -9.72 -6.54
N MET A 18 -17.58 -10.69 -5.64
CA MET A 18 -17.77 -12.09 -6.03
C MET A 18 -18.89 -12.29 -7.07
N PRO A 19 -20.10 -11.70 -6.93
CA PRO A 19 -21.16 -11.90 -7.91
C PRO A 19 -20.84 -11.27 -9.29
N LEU A 20 -20.12 -10.13 -9.34
CA LEU A 20 -19.70 -9.54 -10.63
C LEU A 20 -18.63 -10.37 -11.35
N CYS A 21 -17.73 -11.01 -10.60
CA CYS A 21 -16.76 -11.94 -11.18
C CYS A 21 -17.46 -13.19 -11.74
N GLU A 22 -18.54 -13.63 -11.11
CA GLU A 22 -19.34 -14.78 -11.56
C GLU A 22 -20.09 -14.49 -12.87
N ASP A 23 -20.73 -13.33 -12.98
CA ASP A 23 -21.41 -12.89 -14.21
C ASP A 23 -20.41 -12.75 -15.38
N MET A 24 -19.24 -12.15 -15.13
CA MET A 24 -18.18 -12.03 -16.13
C MET A 24 -17.55 -13.37 -16.48
N ALA A 25 -17.48 -14.31 -15.55
CA ALA A 25 -17.05 -15.68 -15.82
C ALA A 25 -18.02 -16.41 -16.77
N GLY A 26 -19.33 -16.13 -16.66
CA GLY A 26 -20.34 -16.62 -17.62
C GLY A 26 -20.06 -16.16 -19.05
N VAL A 27 -19.84 -14.86 -19.24
CA VAL A 27 -19.49 -14.28 -20.55
C VAL A 27 -18.16 -14.82 -21.06
N ALA A 28 -17.15 -14.90 -20.19
CA ALA A 28 -15.83 -15.44 -20.51
C ALA A 28 -15.88 -16.90 -20.97
N LYS A 29 -16.69 -17.75 -20.33
CA LYS A 29 -16.89 -19.14 -20.77
C LYS A 29 -17.46 -19.21 -22.19
N GLY A 30 -18.39 -18.32 -22.55
CA GLY A 30 -18.93 -18.22 -23.91
C GLY A 30 -17.87 -17.84 -24.94
N ILE A 31 -17.06 -16.81 -24.65
CA ILE A 31 -15.97 -16.36 -25.54
C ILE A 31 -14.89 -17.43 -25.68
N ALA A 32 -14.51 -18.07 -24.58
CA ALA A 32 -13.53 -19.14 -24.55
C ALA A 32 -14.02 -20.39 -25.29
N GLY A 33 -15.30 -20.75 -25.14
CA GLY A 33 -15.92 -21.87 -25.83
C GLY A 33 -15.93 -21.67 -27.34
N LEU A 34 -16.33 -20.48 -27.82
CA LEU A 34 -16.25 -20.14 -29.24
C LEU A 34 -14.80 -20.14 -29.74
N GLY A 35 -13.87 -19.54 -28.98
CA GLY A 35 -12.45 -19.54 -29.31
C GLY A 35 -11.87 -20.96 -29.41
N ALA A 36 -12.23 -21.84 -28.47
CA ALA A 36 -11.78 -23.23 -28.45
C ALA A 36 -12.31 -24.02 -29.66
N LEU A 37 -13.57 -23.82 -30.04
CA LEU A 37 -14.16 -24.45 -31.23
C LEU A 37 -13.42 -24.02 -32.50
N PHE A 38 -13.21 -22.71 -32.68
CA PHE A 38 -12.47 -22.19 -33.83
C PHE A 38 -11.01 -22.67 -33.84
N TYR A 39 -10.34 -22.67 -32.68
CA TYR A 39 -8.96 -23.11 -32.53
C TYR A 39 -8.77 -24.58 -32.93
N VAL A 40 -9.64 -25.46 -32.42
CA VAL A 40 -9.60 -26.90 -32.73
C VAL A 40 -9.99 -27.13 -34.19
N ALA A 41 -11.05 -26.50 -34.69
CA ALA A 41 -11.50 -26.66 -36.07
C ALA A 41 -10.42 -26.25 -37.08
N TYR A 42 -9.74 -25.12 -36.85
CA TYR A 42 -8.67 -24.65 -37.74
C TYR A 42 -7.47 -25.61 -37.74
N ARG A 43 -7.04 -26.11 -36.57
CA ARG A 43 -5.93 -27.07 -36.48
C ARG A 43 -6.27 -28.42 -37.09
N VAL A 44 -7.47 -28.95 -36.84
CA VAL A 44 -7.92 -30.21 -37.43
C VAL A 44 -7.99 -30.08 -38.96
N TRP A 45 -8.55 -28.98 -39.47
CA TRP A 45 -8.57 -28.69 -40.90
C TRP A 45 -7.17 -28.65 -41.50
N GLN A 46 -6.23 -27.96 -40.85
CA GLN A 46 -4.84 -27.85 -41.28
C GLN A 46 -4.12 -29.21 -41.29
N SER A 47 -4.29 -30.03 -40.25
CA SER A 47 -3.72 -31.38 -40.19
C SER A 47 -4.29 -32.29 -41.29
N LEU A 48 -5.61 -32.24 -41.52
CA LEU A 48 -6.27 -32.98 -42.59
C LEU A 48 -5.78 -32.53 -43.98
N ALA A 49 -5.65 -31.23 -44.21
CA ALA A 49 -5.15 -30.68 -45.48
C ALA A 49 -3.69 -31.04 -45.75
N ARG A 50 -2.88 -31.27 -44.72
CA ARG A 50 -1.47 -31.65 -44.82
C ARG A 50 -1.24 -33.17 -44.79
N ALA A 51 -2.29 -33.96 -44.59
CA ALA A 51 -2.21 -35.40 -44.34
C ALA A 51 -1.26 -35.78 -43.19
N GLU A 52 -1.06 -34.87 -42.24
CA GLU A 52 -0.26 -35.08 -41.05
C GLU A 52 -1.14 -35.70 -39.95
N PRO A 53 -0.58 -36.58 -39.10
CA PRO A 53 -1.30 -37.07 -37.93
C PRO A 53 -1.68 -35.90 -37.02
N ILE A 54 -2.86 -35.97 -36.42
CA ILE A 54 -3.39 -34.90 -35.57
C ILE A 54 -2.60 -34.89 -34.24
N ASP A 55 -1.87 -33.81 -33.98
CA ASP A 55 -1.24 -33.59 -32.68
C ASP A 55 -2.27 -33.01 -31.69
N VAL A 56 -2.58 -33.81 -30.67
CA VAL A 56 -3.55 -33.48 -29.62
C VAL A 56 -2.98 -32.56 -28.54
N PHE A 57 -1.65 -32.48 -28.38
CA PHE A 57 -1.05 -31.69 -27.30
C PHE A 57 -1.38 -30.19 -27.39
N PRO A 58 -1.27 -29.53 -28.56
CA PRO A 58 -1.69 -28.15 -28.70
C PRO A 58 -3.20 -27.94 -28.47
N MET A 59 -4.02 -28.97 -28.72
CA MET A 59 -5.46 -28.90 -28.54
C MET A 59 -5.89 -28.93 -27.08
N LEU A 60 -5.04 -29.38 -26.15
CA LEU A 60 -5.33 -29.38 -24.71
C LEU A 60 -5.31 -27.97 -24.09
N ARG A 61 -4.58 -27.03 -24.71
CA ARG A 61 -4.43 -25.66 -24.21
C ARG A 61 -5.76 -24.92 -24.00
N PRO A 62 -6.69 -24.83 -24.98
CA PRO A 62 -8.00 -24.20 -24.77
C PRO A 62 -8.80 -24.84 -23.63
N PHE A 63 -8.68 -26.16 -23.42
CA PHE A 63 -9.35 -26.84 -22.31
C PHE A 63 -8.74 -26.48 -20.95
N ALA A 64 -7.41 -26.40 -20.86
CA ALA A 64 -6.73 -25.96 -19.65
C ALA A 64 -7.13 -24.52 -19.27
N ILE A 65 -7.17 -23.61 -20.25
CA ILE A 65 -7.63 -22.23 -20.03
C ILE A 65 -9.11 -22.19 -19.65
N GLY A 66 -9.95 -23.01 -20.28
CA GLY A 66 -11.37 -23.15 -19.91
C GLY A 66 -11.56 -23.60 -18.47
N LEU A 67 -10.75 -24.55 -18.00
CA LEU A 67 -10.74 -24.99 -16.60
C LEU A 67 -10.30 -23.85 -15.66
N CYS A 68 -9.29 -23.08 -16.04
CA CYS A 68 -8.88 -21.88 -15.30
C CYS A 68 -9.98 -20.81 -15.21
N ILE A 69 -10.84 -20.66 -16.24
CA ILE A 69 -11.99 -19.74 -16.19
C ILE A 69 -13.09 -20.29 -15.28
N MET A 70 -13.35 -21.59 -15.30
CA MET A 70 -14.35 -22.23 -14.43
C MET A 70 -13.98 -22.14 -12.95
N PHE A 71 -12.70 -22.28 -12.63
CA PHE A 71 -12.17 -22.19 -11.27
C PHE A 71 -11.39 -20.90 -11.04
N PHE A 72 -11.75 -19.82 -11.73
CA PHE A 72 -11.01 -18.57 -11.66
C PHE A 72 -10.87 -18.01 -10.23
N PRO A 73 -11.94 -17.95 -9.41
CA PRO A 73 -11.82 -17.44 -8.04
C PRO A 73 -10.94 -18.32 -7.15
N THR A 74 -11.07 -19.64 -7.26
CA THR A 74 -10.41 -20.59 -6.33
C THR A 74 -8.99 -20.95 -6.75
N VAL A 75 -8.77 -21.20 -8.05
CA VAL A 75 -7.49 -21.67 -8.58
C VAL A 75 -6.63 -20.47 -8.96
N VAL A 76 -7.12 -19.52 -9.75
CA VAL A 76 -6.27 -18.42 -10.24
C VAL A 76 -6.04 -17.37 -9.16
N LEU A 77 -7.11 -16.79 -8.60
CA LEU A 77 -6.95 -15.78 -7.55
C LEU A 77 -6.43 -16.39 -6.25
N GLY A 78 -6.86 -17.61 -5.90
CA GLY A 78 -6.39 -18.33 -4.72
C GLY A 78 -4.90 -18.66 -4.76
N THR A 79 -4.37 -19.12 -5.91
CA THR A 79 -2.93 -19.39 -6.03
C THR A 79 -2.09 -18.11 -6.05
N LEU A 80 -2.54 -17.07 -6.76
CA LEU A 80 -1.87 -15.77 -6.78
C LEU A 80 -1.78 -15.19 -5.37
N SER A 81 -2.90 -15.21 -4.64
CA SER A 81 -2.95 -14.74 -3.26
C SER A 81 -2.11 -15.61 -2.33
N GLY A 82 -2.09 -16.94 -2.51
CA GLY A 82 -1.25 -17.84 -1.73
C GLY A 82 0.26 -17.60 -1.90
N VAL A 83 0.71 -17.23 -3.10
CA VAL A 83 2.13 -16.93 -3.38
C VAL A 83 2.50 -15.50 -2.98
N LEU A 84 1.60 -14.55 -3.20
CA LEU A 84 1.89 -13.13 -2.98
C LEU A 84 1.62 -12.67 -1.53
N SER A 85 0.70 -13.32 -0.82
CA SER A 85 0.36 -12.95 0.58
C SER A 85 1.57 -13.06 1.53
N PRO A 86 2.42 -14.12 1.49
CA PRO A 86 3.61 -14.19 2.33
C PRO A 86 4.62 -13.07 2.03
N ILE A 87 4.73 -12.66 0.77
CA ILE A 87 5.63 -11.57 0.35
C ILE A 87 5.12 -10.24 0.91
N VAL A 88 3.82 -9.96 0.77
CA VAL A 88 3.21 -8.74 1.31
C VAL A 88 3.28 -8.70 2.83
N GLN A 89 2.94 -9.81 3.51
CA GLN A 89 3.01 -9.90 4.97
C GLN A 89 4.44 -9.74 5.47
N GLY A 90 5.42 -10.32 4.77
CA GLY A 90 6.84 -10.15 5.09
C GLY A 90 7.30 -8.70 4.96
N THR A 91 6.94 -8.02 3.87
CA THR A 91 7.34 -6.61 3.68
C THR A 91 6.61 -5.66 4.62
N ALA A 92 5.32 -5.90 4.90
CA ALA A 92 4.57 -5.14 5.89
C ALA A 92 5.14 -5.29 7.31
N GLN A 93 5.57 -6.49 7.69
CA GLN A 93 6.25 -6.71 8.98
C GLN A 93 7.61 -6.00 9.05
N MET A 94 8.36 -5.94 7.94
CA MET A 94 9.61 -5.18 7.90
C MET A 94 9.38 -3.68 8.05
N LEU A 95 8.35 -3.13 7.38
CA LEU A 95 7.96 -1.73 7.55
C LEU A 95 7.43 -1.44 8.97
N GLU A 96 6.60 -2.33 9.54
CA GLU A 96 6.09 -2.16 10.89
C GLU A 96 7.24 -2.21 11.91
N ALA A 97 8.20 -3.12 11.75
CA ALA A 97 9.41 -3.15 12.56
C ALA A 97 10.22 -1.85 12.44
N GLU A 98 10.35 -1.28 11.24
CA GLU A 98 11.11 -0.05 11.00
C GLU A 98 10.38 1.22 11.50
N THR A 99 9.05 1.29 11.37
CA THR A 99 8.22 2.39 11.91
C THR A 99 8.13 2.35 13.43
N LEU A 100 8.10 1.15 14.03
CA LEU A 100 8.20 0.98 15.48
C LEU A 100 9.56 1.44 16.00
N ASP A 101 10.65 1.09 15.30
CA ASP A 101 12.00 1.54 15.65
C ASP A 101 12.13 3.06 15.52
N MET A 102 11.52 3.69 14.50
CA MET A 102 11.52 5.15 14.33
C MET A 102 10.72 5.88 15.42
N ASN A 103 9.60 5.33 15.88
CA ASN A 103 8.82 5.91 16.99
C ASN A 103 9.53 5.75 18.34
N GLU A 104 10.18 4.61 18.59
CA GLU A 104 11.05 4.43 19.76
C GLU A 104 12.27 5.35 19.70
N TYR A 105 12.92 5.49 18.54
CA TYR A 105 14.00 6.46 18.32
C TYR A 105 13.54 7.91 18.52
N ARG A 106 12.29 8.25 18.16
CA ARG A 106 11.69 9.57 18.39
C ARG A 106 11.46 9.83 19.87
N GLU A 107 10.89 8.87 20.61
CA GLU A 107 10.75 8.99 22.07
C GLU A 107 12.10 9.07 22.77
N GLN A 108 13.07 8.25 22.36
CA GLN A 108 14.42 8.28 22.90
C GLN A 108 15.09 9.61 22.60
N LYS A 109 14.96 10.14 21.37
CA LYS A 109 15.49 11.46 21.01
C LYS A 109 14.82 12.58 21.81
N ASP A 110 13.50 12.59 21.95
CA ASP A 110 12.78 13.62 22.72
C ASP A 110 13.12 13.53 24.22
N LYS A 111 13.31 12.32 24.77
CA LYS A 111 13.82 12.10 26.14
C LYS A 111 15.26 12.60 26.29
N LEU A 112 16.14 12.29 25.34
CA LEU A 112 17.52 12.79 25.35
C LEU A 112 17.59 14.31 25.16
N GLU A 113 16.75 14.92 24.32
CA GLU A 113 16.64 16.38 24.17
C GLU A 113 16.16 17.01 25.49
N TYR A 114 15.16 16.41 26.15
CA TYR A 114 14.65 16.86 27.44
C TYR A 114 15.69 16.74 28.56
N GLU A 115 16.39 15.61 28.64
CA GLU A 115 17.46 15.38 29.61
C GLU A 115 18.68 16.28 29.36
N ALA A 116 19.06 16.50 28.11
CA ALA A 116 20.14 17.43 27.74
C ALA A 116 19.81 18.88 28.10
N MET A 117 18.56 19.32 27.87
CA MET A 117 18.10 20.65 28.26
C MET A 117 18.06 20.83 29.79
N LYS A 118 17.70 19.78 30.53
CA LYS A 118 17.67 19.76 32.00
C LYS A 118 19.06 19.70 32.63
N ARG A 119 20.04 19.14 31.93
CA ARG A 119 21.42 18.99 32.41
C ARG A 119 22.28 20.24 32.20
N ASN A 120 21.90 21.12 31.27
CA ASN A 120 22.57 22.39 31.02
C ASN A 120 21.97 23.53 31.88
N PRO A 121 22.75 24.13 32.81
CA PRO A 121 22.28 25.24 33.66
C PRO A 121 21.82 26.47 32.88
N GLU A 122 22.39 26.71 31.69
CA GLU A 122 22.04 27.83 30.80
C GLU A 122 20.83 27.56 29.88
N THR A 123 20.27 26.36 29.85
CA THR A 123 19.08 26.05 29.02
C THR A 123 17.90 25.50 29.82
N ALA A 124 18.09 25.29 31.12
CA ALA A 124 17.07 24.77 32.02
C ALA A 124 15.84 25.70 32.10
N TYR A 125 16.04 27.02 32.10
CA TYR A 125 14.96 28.04 32.13
C TYR A 125 14.05 28.03 30.90
N LEU A 126 14.45 27.38 29.80
CA LEU A 126 13.64 27.26 28.58
C LEU A 126 12.56 26.17 28.69
N VAL A 127 12.69 25.23 29.65
CA VAL A 127 11.84 24.04 29.79
C VAL A 127 11.09 23.99 31.13
N SER A 128 11.70 24.42 32.24
CA SER A 128 11.07 24.38 33.57
C SER A 128 10.40 25.72 33.93
N ASN A 129 9.07 25.72 34.08
CA ASN A 129 8.32 26.87 34.60
C ASN A 129 8.76 27.26 36.03
N GLU A 130 9.17 26.26 36.82
CA GLU A 130 9.41 26.41 38.27
C GLU A 130 10.77 27.07 38.61
N GLU A 131 11.81 26.85 37.78
CA GLU A 131 13.11 27.54 37.95
C GLU A 131 13.11 28.92 37.31
N PHE A 132 12.33 29.11 36.24
CA PHE A 132 12.09 30.41 35.63
C PHE A 132 11.34 31.35 36.58
N ASP A 133 10.25 30.87 37.22
CA ASP A 133 9.50 31.66 38.21
C ASP A 133 10.34 31.93 39.48
N LYS A 134 11.19 30.99 39.90
CA LYS A 134 12.16 31.21 40.99
C LYS A 134 13.21 32.28 40.67
N GLN A 135 13.78 32.26 39.46
CA GLN A 135 14.73 33.29 39.03
C GLN A 135 14.04 34.67 38.90
N LEU A 136 12.77 34.70 38.51
CA LEU A 136 11.94 35.91 38.48
C LEU A 136 11.65 36.48 39.87
N GLU A 137 11.38 35.62 40.86
CA GLU A 137 11.17 36.05 42.25
C GLU A 137 12.47 36.49 42.95
N GLU A 138 13.63 35.94 42.56
CA GLU A 138 14.95 36.35 43.09
C GLU A 138 15.48 37.66 42.48
N LEU A 139 15.10 37.99 41.24
CA LEU A 139 15.42 39.26 40.58
C LEU A 139 14.46 40.37 41.04
N GLY A 140 14.82 41.02 42.14
CA GLY A 140 14.14 42.23 42.63
C GLY A 140 14.07 43.35 41.58
N TRP A 141 13.17 44.31 41.79
CA TRP A 141 12.79 45.37 40.83
C TRP A 141 13.90 46.42 40.61
N SER A 142 15.05 46.01 40.07
CA SER A 142 16.13 46.89 39.63
C SER A 142 16.10 47.06 38.10
N PRO A 143 16.50 48.23 37.55
CA PRO A 143 16.43 48.51 36.11
C PRO A 143 17.30 47.58 35.24
N GLU A 144 18.41 47.07 35.77
CA GLU A 144 19.33 46.16 35.06
C GLU A 144 18.81 44.72 35.05
N ASP A 145 18.11 44.30 36.12
CA ASP A 145 17.51 42.97 36.24
C ASP A 145 16.25 42.82 35.39
N LEU A 146 15.47 43.91 35.21
CA LEU A 146 14.33 43.98 34.28
C LEU A 146 14.74 43.75 32.81
N VAL A 147 15.90 44.26 32.39
CA VAL A 147 16.43 44.07 31.03
C VAL A 147 16.83 42.60 30.82
N THR A 148 17.45 41.99 31.81
CA THR A 148 17.89 40.58 31.78
C THR A 148 16.70 39.62 31.79
N MET A 149 15.68 39.90 32.61
CA MET A 149 14.40 39.18 32.62
C MET A 149 13.68 39.30 31.27
N THR A 150 13.64 40.50 30.68
CA THR A 150 13.03 40.73 29.36
C THR A 150 13.78 39.97 28.26
N GLY A 151 15.12 39.92 28.32
CA GLY A 151 15.95 39.13 27.41
C GLY A 151 15.64 37.63 27.48
N MET A 152 15.54 37.07 28.68
CA MET A 152 15.17 35.66 28.90
C MET A 152 13.74 35.34 28.43
N TYR A 153 12.77 36.22 28.66
CA TYR A 153 11.41 36.07 28.12
C TYR A 153 11.39 36.10 26.59
N ILE A 154 12.16 37.00 25.97
CA ILE A 154 12.25 37.10 24.51
C ILE A 154 12.90 35.85 23.93
N GLU A 155 14.00 35.36 24.51
CA GLU A 155 14.64 34.12 24.07
C GLU A 155 13.72 32.91 24.23
N ARG A 156 13.01 32.81 25.35
CA ARG A 156 12.02 31.76 25.59
C ARG A 156 10.86 31.83 24.60
N SER A 157 10.35 33.02 24.33
CA SER A 157 9.30 33.23 23.33
C SER A 157 9.76 32.84 21.93
N MET A 158 11.00 33.17 21.57
CA MET A 158 11.57 32.87 20.25
C MET A 158 11.88 31.37 20.11
N TYR A 159 12.27 30.71 21.20
CA TYR A 159 12.45 29.25 21.24
C TYR A 159 11.11 28.51 21.12
N GLN A 160 10.08 28.93 21.86
CA GLN A 160 8.72 28.39 21.75
C GLN A 160 8.14 28.63 20.36
N MET A 161 8.39 29.80 19.75
CA MET A 161 7.95 30.10 18.39
C MET A 161 8.65 29.21 17.35
N LYS A 162 9.97 29.02 17.46
CA LYS A 162 10.73 28.09 16.59
C LYS A 162 10.24 26.64 16.76
N LYS A 163 9.99 26.21 18.00
CA LYS A 163 9.45 24.88 18.29
C LYS A 163 8.04 24.71 17.71
N GLY A 164 7.15 25.69 17.89
CA GLY A 164 5.80 25.69 17.32
C GLY A 164 5.79 25.62 15.79
N VAL A 165 6.70 26.35 15.11
CA VAL A 165 6.84 26.26 13.64
C VAL A 165 7.36 24.88 13.21
N ARG A 166 8.32 24.31 13.93
CA ARG A 166 8.86 22.96 13.67
C ARG A 166 7.79 21.88 13.87
N ASP A 167 7.03 21.98 14.95
CA ASP A 167 5.98 21.03 15.30
C ASP A 167 4.80 21.15 14.32
N PHE A 168 4.42 22.37 13.91
CA PHE A 168 3.44 22.58 12.83
C PHE A 168 3.89 21.97 11.50
N PHE A 169 5.15 22.18 11.08
CA PHE A 169 5.68 21.57 9.86
C PHE A 169 5.70 20.04 9.96
N ARG A 170 6.00 19.50 11.14
CA ARG A 170 5.98 18.06 11.41
C ARG A 170 4.56 17.50 11.30
N GLU A 171 3.58 18.10 11.97
CA GLU A 171 2.17 17.69 11.89
C GLU A 171 1.63 17.78 10.46
N LEU A 172 1.99 18.84 9.72
CA LEU A 172 1.60 19.00 8.32
C LEU A 172 2.18 17.89 7.44
N LEU A 173 3.47 17.59 7.58
CA LEU A 173 4.13 16.52 6.83
C LEU A 173 3.58 15.14 7.22
N GLU A 174 3.28 14.93 8.50
CA GLU A 174 2.69 13.68 9.00
C GLU A 174 1.28 13.46 8.44
N LEU A 175 0.46 14.51 8.41
CA LEU A 175 -0.87 14.48 7.78
C LEU A 175 -0.78 14.22 6.28
N LEU A 176 0.16 14.87 5.58
CA LEU A 176 0.38 14.64 4.14
C LEU A 176 0.85 13.21 3.85
N PHE A 177 1.73 12.64 4.67
CA PHE A 177 2.19 11.26 4.54
C PHE A 177 1.05 10.26 4.76
N GLN A 178 0.25 10.46 5.81
CA GLN A 178 -0.94 9.63 6.07
C GLN A 178 -1.98 9.72 4.94
N ALA A 179 -2.22 10.93 4.44
CA ALA A 179 -3.14 11.13 3.31
C ALA A 179 -2.62 10.47 2.02
N ALA A 180 -1.31 10.54 1.75
CA ALA A 180 -0.69 9.88 0.60
C ALA A 180 -0.79 8.34 0.70
N ALA A 181 -0.54 7.78 1.89
CA ALA A 181 -0.69 6.34 2.13
C ALA A 181 -2.12 5.85 1.84
N LEU A 182 -3.13 6.62 2.27
CA LEU A 182 -4.54 6.32 2.01
C LEU A 182 -4.87 6.37 0.50
N VAL A 183 -4.35 7.36 -0.22
CA VAL A 183 -4.55 7.47 -1.68
C VAL A 183 -3.91 6.29 -2.41
N ILE A 184 -2.74 5.84 -1.98
CA ILE A 184 -2.07 4.66 -2.58
C ILE A 184 -2.88 3.39 -2.33
N ASP A 185 -3.36 3.15 -1.10
CA ASP A 185 -4.12 1.94 -0.79
C ASP A 185 -5.48 1.90 -1.52
N THR A 186 -6.15 3.04 -1.62
CA THR A 186 -7.41 3.16 -2.39
C THR A 186 -7.19 2.91 -3.88
N LEU A 187 -6.14 3.47 -4.49
CA LEU A 187 -5.78 3.22 -5.88
C LEU A 187 -5.42 1.75 -6.11
N ARG A 188 -4.57 1.16 -5.25
CA ARG A 188 -4.20 -0.26 -5.36
C ARG A 188 -5.44 -1.15 -5.34
N THR A 189 -6.29 -0.95 -4.34
CA THR A 189 -7.52 -1.73 -4.18
C THR A 189 -8.39 -1.59 -5.42
N PHE A 190 -8.64 -0.38 -5.90
CA PHE A 190 -9.42 -0.15 -7.12
C PHE A 190 -8.86 -0.90 -8.34
N PHE A 191 -7.54 -0.85 -8.58
CA PHE A 191 -6.93 -1.56 -9.70
C PHE A 191 -7.01 -3.09 -9.56
N LEU A 192 -6.80 -3.64 -8.35
CA LEU A 192 -6.93 -5.09 -8.10
C LEU A 192 -8.36 -5.58 -8.31
N VAL A 193 -9.33 -4.79 -7.92
CA VAL A 193 -10.76 -5.04 -8.13
C VAL A 193 -11.08 -5.10 -9.61
N VAL A 194 -10.71 -4.06 -10.36
CA VAL A 194 -10.96 -3.99 -11.81
C VAL A 194 -10.28 -5.15 -12.53
N LEU A 195 -9.04 -5.49 -12.16
CA LEU A 195 -8.32 -6.62 -12.74
C LEU A 195 -8.98 -7.96 -12.41
N SER A 196 -9.51 -8.13 -11.20
CA SER A 196 -10.18 -9.37 -10.79
C SER A 196 -11.48 -9.58 -11.58
N ILE A 197 -12.27 -8.53 -11.79
CA ILE A 197 -13.51 -8.58 -12.60
C ILE A 197 -13.20 -8.86 -14.07
N LEU A 198 -12.16 -8.25 -14.63
CA LEU A 198 -11.76 -8.43 -16.04
C LEU A 198 -10.94 -9.70 -16.29
N GLY A 199 -10.48 -10.38 -15.23
CA GLY A 199 -9.60 -11.54 -15.32
C GLY A 199 -10.16 -12.70 -16.15
N PRO A 200 -11.41 -13.15 -15.92
CA PRO A 200 -12.01 -14.21 -16.73
C PRO A 200 -12.04 -13.87 -18.23
N ILE A 201 -12.30 -12.60 -18.58
CA ILE A 201 -12.34 -12.14 -19.98
C ILE A 201 -10.94 -12.15 -20.59
N ALA A 202 -9.92 -11.70 -19.86
CA ALA A 202 -8.54 -11.75 -20.33
C ALA A 202 -8.08 -13.19 -20.62
N PHE A 203 -8.49 -14.14 -19.77
CA PHE A 203 -8.24 -15.57 -19.99
C PHE A 203 -9.01 -16.10 -21.21
N ALA A 204 -10.27 -15.71 -21.38
CA ALA A 204 -11.08 -16.14 -22.53
C ALA A 204 -10.52 -15.66 -23.87
N ILE A 205 -10.05 -14.41 -23.92
CA ILE A 205 -9.41 -13.84 -25.11
C ILE A 205 -8.11 -14.58 -25.43
N SER A 206 -7.36 -15.03 -24.42
CA SER A 206 -6.10 -15.75 -24.61
C SER A 206 -6.22 -17.13 -25.29
N VAL A 207 -7.45 -17.66 -25.39
CA VAL A 207 -7.76 -18.89 -26.14
C VAL A 207 -7.62 -18.68 -27.65
N TRP A 208 -7.84 -17.46 -28.12
CA TRP A 208 -7.73 -17.12 -29.53
C TRP A 208 -6.26 -17.06 -29.97
N ASP A 209 -5.96 -17.65 -31.11
CA ASP A 209 -4.61 -17.61 -31.66
C ASP A 209 -4.23 -16.15 -32.00
N GLY A 210 -3.07 -15.69 -31.52
CA GLY A 210 -2.63 -14.29 -31.60
C GLY A 210 -2.86 -13.43 -30.35
N PHE A 211 -3.79 -13.82 -29.45
CA PHE A 211 -4.06 -13.09 -28.19
C PHE A 211 -3.53 -13.81 -26.95
N GLN A 212 -2.66 -14.79 -27.15
CA GLN A 212 -2.05 -15.57 -26.08
C GLN A 212 -1.31 -14.72 -25.04
N SER A 213 -0.74 -13.59 -25.46
CA SER A 213 -0.01 -12.65 -24.59
C SER A 213 -0.92 -11.94 -23.59
N THR A 214 -2.21 -11.85 -23.85
CA THR A 214 -3.20 -11.18 -22.97
C THR A 214 -3.23 -11.84 -21.59
N LEU A 215 -3.06 -13.17 -21.51
CA LEU A 215 -2.96 -13.89 -20.24
C LEU A 215 -1.74 -13.45 -19.42
N THR A 216 -0.54 -13.50 -20.03
CA THR A 216 0.71 -13.13 -19.36
C THR A 216 0.72 -11.65 -18.97
N GLN A 217 0.16 -10.78 -19.80
CA GLN A 217 0.02 -9.35 -19.50
C GLN A 217 -0.91 -9.10 -18.32
N TRP A 218 -2.04 -9.82 -18.25
CA TRP A 218 -2.95 -9.71 -17.11
C TRP A 218 -2.27 -10.16 -15.81
N ILE A 219 -1.59 -11.32 -15.81
CA ILE A 219 -0.86 -11.82 -14.64
C ILE A 219 0.22 -10.81 -14.20
N CYS A 220 1.00 -10.29 -15.15
CA CYS A 220 2.05 -9.31 -14.87
C CYS A 220 1.48 -8.04 -14.22
N ARG A 221 0.37 -7.50 -14.76
CA ARG A 221 -0.30 -6.33 -14.19
C ARG A 221 -0.87 -6.61 -12.81
N TYR A 222 -1.49 -7.78 -12.61
CA TYR A 222 -2.01 -8.19 -11.31
C TYR A 222 -0.91 -8.25 -10.26
N VAL A 223 0.21 -8.91 -10.57
CA VAL A 223 1.38 -9.01 -9.68
C VAL A 223 1.99 -7.62 -9.41
N GLN A 224 2.16 -6.79 -10.45
CA GLN A 224 2.70 -5.44 -10.30
C GLN A 224 1.87 -4.57 -9.35
N VAL A 225 0.54 -4.54 -9.54
CA VAL A 225 -0.36 -3.76 -8.68
C VAL A 225 -0.38 -4.34 -7.27
N TYR A 226 -0.36 -5.67 -7.12
CA TYR A 226 -0.32 -6.31 -5.80
C TYR A 226 0.96 -5.95 -5.03
N LEU A 227 2.08 -5.82 -5.75
CA LEU A 227 3.38 -5.45 -5.20
C LEU A 227 3.57 -3.93 -4.99
N TRP A 228 2.60 -3.08 -5.36
CA TRP A 228 2.75 -1.63 -5.16
C TRP A 228 2.98 -1.24 -3.70
N LEU A 229 2.27 -1.86 -2.74
CA LEU A 229 2.50 -1.59 -1.31
C LEU A 229 3.86 -2.10 -0.84
N PRO A 230 4.24 -3.38 -1.03
CA PRO A 230 5.59 -3.84 -0.67
C PRO A 230 6.71 -3.00 -1.26
N VAL A 231 6.56 -2.58 -2.52
CA VAL A 231 7.56 -1.76 -3.20
C VAL A 231 7.58 -0.34 -2.64
N SER A 232 6.43 0.28 -2.36
CA SER A 232 6.40 1.58 -1.70
C SER A 232 6.99 1.53 -0.30
N ASP A 233 6.74 0.44 0.43
CA ASP A 233 7.23 0.22 1.78
C ASP A 233 8.76 0.05 1.78
N MET A 234 9.31 -0.71 0.83
CA MET A 234 10.77 -0.86 0.66
C MET A 234 11.50 0.42 0.22
N PHE A 235 10.83 1.32 -0.50
CA PHE A 235 11.42 2.60 -0.93
C PHE A 235 11.11 3.76 0.02
N SER A 236 10.32 3.52 1.08
CA SER A 236 10.06 4.49 2.13
C SER A 236 11.11 4.43 3.26
N THR A 237 11.95 3.40 3.27
CA THR A 237 13.20 3.26 4.05
C THR A 237 14.31 4.15 3.47
#